data_AF-A0A7V9MDR5-F1
#
_entry.id   AF-A0A7V9MDR5-F1
#
_cell.length_a   1.000
_cell.length_b   1.000
_cell.length_c   1.000
_cell.angle_alpha   90.00
_cell.angle_beta   90.00
_cell.angle_gamma   90.00
#
_symmetry.space_group_name_H-M   'P 1'
#
loop_
_entity.id
_entity.type
_entity.pdbx_description
1 polymer ?
#
loop_
_entity_poly.entity_id
_entity_poly.type
_entity_poly.pdbx_seq_one_letter_code
_entity_poly.pdbx_strand_id
1 'polypeptide(L)' 'MTVARTLLGLLETQPAHGYTLKHRYDLHFARLKPLPFGQVYASLARFERDGLAVVTGTQP' A
#
# COMPACT_ATOMS: atom_id res chain seq x y z
N MET A 1 -8.03 -0.07 13.46
CA MET A 1 -6.81 -0.18 12.62
C MET A 1 -6.78 0.94 11.59
N THR A 2 -5.61 1.44 11.20
CA THR A 2 -5.47 2.49 10.17
C THR A 2 -5.11 1.87 8.82
N VAL A 3 -5.56 2.49 7.72
CA VAL A 3 -5.24 2.04 6.35
C VAL A 3 -3.74 1.85 6.16
N ALA A 4 -2.93 2.78 6.69
CA ALA A 4 -1.49 2.71 6.60
C ALA A 4 -0.91 1.40 7.19
N ARG A 5 -1.38 0.98 8.38
CA ARG A 5 -0.95 -0.28 8.99
C ARG A 5 -1.38 -1.51 8.17
N THR A 6 -2.59 -1.47 7.60
CA THR A 6 -3.06 -2.52 6.70
C THR A 6 -2.18 -2.62 5.45
N LEU A 7 -1.84 -1.49 4.83
CA LEU A 7 -0.98 -1.46 3.65
C LEU A 7 0.43 -1.99 3.95
N LEU A 8 1.01 -1.65 5.12
CA LEU A 8 2.29 -2.20 5.55
C LEU A 8 2.23 -3.73 5.72
N GLY A 9 1.19 -4.26 6.37
CA GLY A 9 1.03 -5.71 6.51
C GLY A 9 0.87 -6.43 5.16
N LEU A 10 0.21 -5.80 4.18
CA LEU A 10 0.11 -6.34 2.82
C LEU A 10 1.46 -6.33 2.08
N LEU A 11 2.34 -5.38 2.38
CA LEU A 11 3.71 -5.31 1.83
C LEU A 11 4.65 -6.31 2.50
N GLU A 12 4.44 -6.64 3.78
CA GLU A 12 5.22 -7.62 4.52
C GLU A 12 5.16 -9.01 3.87
N THR A 13 4.02 -9.37 3.27
CA THR A 13 3.85 -10.65 2.58
C THR A 13 4.70 -10.75 1.31
N GLN A 14 4.78 -9.66 0.52
CA GLN A 14 5.52 -9.63 -0.74
C GLN A 14 5.68 -8.17 -1.23
N PRO A 15 6.83 -7.80 -1.82
CA PRO A 15 6.98 -6.56 -2.56
C PRO A 15 5.90 -6.39 -3.63
N ALA A 16 5.30 -5.20 -3.71
CA ALA A 16 4.21 -4.94 -4.64
C ALA A 16 4.20 -3.48 -5.09
N HIS A 17 3.82 -3.26 -6.35
CA HIS A 17 3.51 -1.92 -6.84
C HIS A 17 2.22 -1.38 -6.22
N GLY A 18 2.07 -0.05 -6.20
CA GLY A 18 0.89 0.60 -5.62
C GLY A 18 -0.43 0.14 -6.23
N TYR A 19 -0.46 -0.20 -7.52
CA TYR A 19 -1.65 -0.75 -8.16
C TYR A 19 -2.02 -2.15 -7.66
N THR A 20 -1.04 -3.03 -7.52
CA THR A 20 -1.24 -4.39 -7.00
C THR A 20 -1.68 -4.32 -5.54
N LEU A 21 -1.06 -3.44 -4.76
CA LEU A 21 -1.36 -3.23 -3.35
C LEU A 21 -2.81 -2.75 -3.15
N LYS A 22 -3.25 -1.81 -3.98
CA LYS A 22 -4.64 -1.33 -4.04
C LYS A 22 -5.62 -2.48 -4.33
N HIS A 23 -5.34 -3.30 -5.34
CA HIS A 23 -6.17 -4.45 -5.67
C HIS A 23 -6.28 -5.44 -4.50
N ARG A 24 -5.14 -5.80 -3.88
CA ARG A 24 -5.13 -6.68 -2.70
C ARG A 24 -5.93 -6.09 -1.54
N TYR A 25 -5.77 -4.80 -1.27
CA TYR A 25 -6.57 -4.11 -0.26
C TYR A 25 -8.06 -4.20 -0.56
N ASP A 26 -8.46 -3.95 -1.82
CA ASP A 26 -9.87 -3.93 -2.18
C ASP A 26 -10.55 -5.30 -2.03
N LEU A 27 -9.84 -6.37 -2.38
CA LEU A 27 -10.32 -7.74 -2.24
C LEU A 27 -10.75 -8.07 -0.81
N HIS A 28 -10.04 -7.50 0.18
CA HIS A 28 -10.28 -7.81 1.59
C HIS A 28 -11.11 -6.73 2.31
N PHE A 29 -10.95 -5.45 1.94
CA PHE A 29 -11.39 -4.32 2.77
C PHE A 29 -12.23 -3.27 2.04
N ALA A 30 -12.40 -3.33 0.71
CA ALA A 30 -13.15 -2.29 -0.03
C ALA A 30 -14.58 -2.09 0.48
N ARG A 31 -15.25 -3.17 0.91
CA ARG A 31 -16.62 -3.12 1.43
C ARG A 31 -16.72 -2.36 2.75
N LEU A 32 -15.68 -2.42 3.58
CA LEU A 32 -15.65 -1.77 4.88
C LEU A 32 -15.13 -0.33 4.77
N LYS A 33 -14.09 -0.14 3.97
CA LYS A 33 -13.43 1.15 3.81
C LYS A 33 -12.81 1.26 2.43
N PRO A 34 -13.52 1.86 1.47
CA PRO A 34 -12.98 2.17 0.16
C PRO A 34 -11.71 3.00 0.28
N LEU A 35 -10.70 2.67 -0.50
CA LEU A 35 -9.40 3.34 -0.47
C LEU A 35 -9.09 3.88 -1.86
N PRO A 36 -8.97 5.20 -2.08
CA PRO A 36 -8.59 5.75 -3.38
C PRO A 36 -7.11 5.47 -3.71
N PHE A 37 -6.78 5.35 -5.01
CA PHE A 37 -5.39 5.18 -5.47
C PHE A 37 -4.45 6.28 -4.95
N GLY A 38 -4.89 7.55 -4.98
CA GLY A 38 -4.07 8.66 -4.48
C GLY A 38 -3.66 8.48 -3.02
N GLN A 39 -4.52 7.89 -2.19
CA GLN A 39 -4.21 7.61 -0.79
C GLN A 39 -3.23 6.43 -0.62
N VAL A 40 -3.26 5.45 -1.54
CA VAL A 40 -2.26 4.37 -1.58
C VAL A 40 -0.88 4.95 -1.85
N TYR A 41 -0.74 5.74 -2.91
CA TYR A 41 0.55 6.34 -3.27
C TYR A 41 1.04 7.34 -2.21
N ALA A 42 0.14 8.13 -1.61
CA ALA A 42 0.50 9.00 -0.50
C ALA A 42 1.00 8.22 0.72
N SER A 43 0.45 7.03 0.99
CA SER A 43 0.90 6.17 2.08
C SER A 43 2.26 5.54 1.77
N LEU A 44 2.47 5.04 0.55
CA LEU A 44 3.75 4.51 0.10
C LEU A 44 4.87 5.56 0.20
N ALA A 45 4.61 6.78 -0.28
CA ALA A 45 5.56 7.88 -0.18
C ALA A 45 5.87 8.27 1.27
N ARG A 46 4.95 8.05 2.22
CA ARG A 46 5.23 8.24 3.66
C ARG A 46 6.05 7.08 4.21
N PHE A 47 5.76 5.84 3.86
CA PHE A 47 6.55 4.69 4.30
C PHE A 47 8.01 4.79 3.87
N GLU A 48 8.26 5.22 2.64
CA GLU A 48 9.62 5.46 2.17
C GLU A 48 10.32 6.57 2.96
N ARG A 49 9.65 7.71 3.16
CA ARG A 49 10.17 8.82 3.97
C ARG A 49 10.45 8.43 5.42
N ASP A 50 9.60 7.60 6.00
CA ASP A 50 9.67 7.16 7.39
C ASP A 50 10.57 5.91 7.56
N GLY A 51 11.17 5.38 6.48
CA GLY A 51 12.03 4.20 6.51
C GLY A 51 11.30 2.88 6.76
N LEU A 52 9.97 2.85 6.61
CA LEU A 52 9.12 1.67 6.82
C LEU A 52 8.99 0.79 5.56
N ALA A 53 9.34 1.32 4.39
CA ALA A 53 9.40 0.58 3.14
C ALA A 53 10.54 1.12 2.27
N VAL A 54 11.08 0.28 1.38
CA VAL A 54 12.13 0.67 0.43
C VAL A 54 11.64 0.36 -0.98
N VAL A 55 11.89 1.27 -1.92
CA VAL A 55 11.60 1.04 -3.33
C VAL A 55 12.67 0.09 -3.90
N THR A 56 12.25 -1.11 -4.30
CA THR A 56 13.16 -2.14 -4.84
C THR A 56 13.26 -2.11 -6.38
N GLY A 57 12.47 -1.26 -7.03
CA GLY A 57 12.48 -1.10 -8.48
C GLY A 57 11.23 -0.37 -8.97
N THR A 58 11.41 0.46 -10.00
CA THR A 58 10.31 1.10 -10.73
C THR A 58 10.16 0.36 -12.06
N GLN A 59 8.96 -0.11 -12.38
CA GLN A 59 8.68 -0.60 -13.72
C GLN A 59 8.79 0.59 -14.70
N PRO A 60 9.54 0.46 -15.82
CA PRO A 60 9.63 1.50 -16.84
C PRO A 60 8.30 1.70 -17.59
#